data_AF-B0NTU4-F1
#
_entry.id   AF-B0NTU4-F1
#
_cell.length_a   1.000
_cell.length_b   1.000
_cell.length_c   1.000
_cell.angle_alpha   90.00
_cell.angle_beta   90.00
_cell.angle_gamma   90.00
#
_symmetry.space_group_name_H-M   'P 1'
#
loop_
_entity.id
_entity.type
_entity.pdbx_description
1 polymer ?
#
loop_
_entity_poly.entity_id
_entity_poly.type
_entity_poly.pdbx_seq_one_letter_code
_entity_poly.pdbx_strand_id
1 'polypeptide(L)'
;MINKVMLTMESRIHGDMYVRFGGRLVETYHRKVEKRCWPSLLKEIADFCGIKKNLTTHVARHTFGTTVTLANNVPLQDVSVMLGHASTRMTQHYARVMNSSLKEAMNNVKERLAQ
;
A
#
# COMPACT_ATOMS: atom_id res chain seq x y z
N MET A 1 -2.30 36.32 -26.94
CA MET A 1 -2.65 35.39 -25.84
C MET A 1 -1.88 34.11 -26.06
N ILE A 2 -0.77 33.94 -25.36
CA ILE A 2 0.11 32.78 -25.53
C ILE A 2 -0.50 31.62 -24.76
N ASN A 3 -0.84 30.56 -25.49
CA ASN A 3 -1.27 29.28 -24.94
C ASN A 3 -0.31 28.85 -23.84
N LYS A 4 -0.81 28.74 -22.61
CA LYS A 4 -0.07 28.18 -21.48
C LYS A 4 0.00 26.66 -21.72
N VAL A 5 0.90 26.25 -22.61
CA VAL A 5 1.26 24.84 -22.80
C VAL A 5 1.71 24.35 -21.42
N MET A 6 0.89 23.51 -20.79
CA MET A 6 1.28 22.77 -19.60
C MET A 6 2.48 21.92 -19.99
N LEU A 7 3.69 22.40 -19.69
CA LEU A 7 4.88 21.56 -19.69
C LEU A 7 4.55 20.32 -18.85
N THR A 8 4.60 19.15 -19.49
CA THR A 8 4.36 17.86 -18.84
C THR A 8 5.22 17.78 -17.59
N MET A 9 4.71 17.20 -16.50
CA MET A 9 5.44 17.17 -15.21
C MET A 9 6.87 16.62 -15.35
N GLU A 10 7.10 15.71 -16.30
CA GLU A 10 8.40 15.14 -16.63
C GLU A 10 9.45 16.20 -17.04
N SER A 11 9.04 17.22 -17.80
CA SER A 11 9.95 18.29 -18.24
C SER A 11 10.22 19.33 -17.14
N ARG A 12 9.33 19.49 -16.14
CA ARG A 12 9.64 20.24 -14.91
C ARG A 12 10.59 19.48 -14.01
N ILE A 13 10.43 18.17 -13.89
CA ILE A 13 11.30 17.33 -13.06
C ILE A 13 12.71 17.27 -13.63
N HIS A 14 12.88 17.10 -14.95
CA HIS A 14 14.21 17.09 -15.57
C HIS A 14 14.87 18.49 -15.58
N GLY A 15 14.15 19.53 -16.03
CA GLY A 15 14.71 20.87 -16.20
C GLY A 15 15.15 21.54 -14.89
N ASP A 16 14.38 21.39 -13.82
CA ASP A 16 14.69 21.98 -12.51
C ASP A 16 15.76 21.17 -11.73
N MET A 17 16.00 19.92 -12.14
CA MET A 17 16.99 19.02 -11.54
C MET A 17 18.42 19.28 -12.08
N TYR A 18 18.57 19.56 -13.38
CA TYR A 18 19.88 19.91 -13.97
C TYR A 18 20.40 21.27 -13.53
N VAL A 19 19.51 22.25 -13.30
CA VAL A 19 19.90 23.66 -13.05
C VAL A 19 20.41 23.88 -11.61
N ARG A 20 20.04 23.04 -10.64
CA ARG A 20 20.34 23.27 -9.21
C ARG A 20 21.44 22.41 -8.60
N PHE A 21 21.92 21.37 -9.29
CA PHE A 21 22.83 20.39 -8.70
C PHE A 21 24.05 20.15 -9.59
N GLY A 22 25.09 20.96 -9.40
CA GLY A 22 26.42 20.59 -9.85
C GLY A 22 26.87 19.29 -9.18
N GLY A 23 26.96 18.21 -9.96
CA GLY A 23 27.69 16.98 -9.63
C GLY A 23 27.02 16.01 -8.63
N ARG A 24 26.94 14.73 -9.03
CA ARG A 24 26.48 13.55 -8.26
C ARG A 24 24.96 13.42 -8.05
N LEU A 25 24.28 12.97 -9.10
CA LEU A 25 22.83 12.73 -9.22
C LEU A 25 22.23 11.74 -8.19
N VAL A 26 22.97 10.68 -7.83
CA VAL A 26 22.43 9.60 -6.98
C VAL A 26 22.29 10.02 -5.52
N GLU A 27 23.33 10.59 -4.93
CA GLU A 27 23.32 11.07 -3.53
C GLU A 27 22.29 12.20 -3.33
N THR A 28 22.13 13.07 -4.32
CA THR A 28 21.19 14.20 -4.28
C THR A 28 19.74 13.75 -4.45
N TYR A 29 19.48 12.68 -5.21
CA TYR A 29 18.17 12.03 -5.30
C TYR A 29 17.76 11.39 -3.97
N HIS A 30 18.63 10.58 -3.35
CA HIS A 30 18.35 9.93 -2.07
C HIS A 30 17.97 10.94 -0.97
N ARG A 31 18.76 12.01 -0.82
CA ARG A 31 18.51 13.06 0.18
C ARG A 31 17.20 13.83 -0.06
N LYS A 32 16.74 13.91 -1.31
CA LYS A 32 15.45 14.54 -1.65
C LYS A 32 14.28 13.61 -1.38
N VAL A 33 14.38 12.33 -1.74
CA VAL A 33 13.34 11.33 -1.43
C VAL A 33 13.14 11.21 0.07
N GLU A 34 14.24 11.19 0.85
CA GLU A 34 14.20 11.21 2.32
C GLU A 34 13.44 12.42 2.89
N LYS A 35 13.54 13.58 2.23
CA LYS A 35 12.87 14.82 2.64
C LYS A 35 11.44 14.97 2.10
N ARG A 36 10.98 14.09 1.21
CA ARG A 36 9.61 14.16 0.68
C ARG A 36 8.63 13.64 1.73
N CYS A 37 7.41 14.18 1.73
CA CYS A 37 6.36 13.63 2.58
C CYS A 37 5.84 12.31 1.99
N TRP A 38 5.60 11.30 2.83
CA TRP A 38 5.12 9.98 2.43
C TRP A 38 3.91 9.98 1.48
N PRO A 39 2.90 10.86 1.65
CA PRO A 39 1.78 10.95 0.70
C PRO A 39 2.17 11.32 -0.74
N SER A 40 3.28 12.02 -0.96
CA SER A 40 3.74 12.39 -2.30
C SER A 40 4.33 11.18 -3.05
N LEU A 41 5.16 10.39 -2.37
CA LEU A 41 5.79 9.20 -2.95
C LEU A 41 4.75 8.12 -3.29
N LEU A 42 3.76 7.88 -2.42
CA LEU A 42 2.72 6.88 -2.67
C LEU A 42 1.85 7.22 -3.88
N LYS A 43 1.64 8.51 -4.18
CA LYS A 43 0.91 8.94 -5.38
C LYS A 43 1.71 8.66 -6.65
N GLU A 44 3.01 8.98 -6.65
CA GLU A 44 3.89 8.68 -7.78
C GLU A 44 3.94 7.18 -8.09
N ILE A 45 4.02 6.34 -7.05
CA ILE A 45 3.97 4.89 -7.20
C ILE A 45 2.60 4.43 -7.71
N ALA A 46 1.49 5.02 -7.21
CA ALA A 46 0.14 4.69 -7.68
C ALA A 46 -0.02 5.00 -9.17
N ASP A 47 0.47 6.15 -9.63
CA ASP A 47 0.43 6.58 -11.03
C ASP A 47 1.24 5.63 -11.92
N PHE A 48 2.43 5.21 -11.48
CA PHE A 48 3.27 4.26 -12.20
C PHE A 48 2.63 2.86 -12.30
N CYS A 49 2.00 2.40 -11.22
CA CYS A 49 1.32 1.09 -11.19
C CYS A 49 -0.09 1.12 -11.82
N GLY A 50 -0.57 2.28 -12.29
CA GLY A 50 -1.92 2.43 -12.85
C GLY A 50 -3.04 2.25 -11.82
N ILE A 51 -2.76 2.44 -10.52
CA ILE A 51 -3.73 2.27 -9.45
C ILE A 51 -4.55 3.57 -9.32
N LYS A 52 -5.84 3.50 -9.69
CA LYS A 52 -6.78 4.64 -9.65
C LYS A 52 -7.22 5.04 -8.24
N LYS A 53 -6.93 4.23 -7.23
CA LYS A 53 -7.32 4.47 -5.83
C LYS A 53 -6.23 5.30 -5.14
N ASN A 54 -6.64 6.27 -4.33
CA ASN A 54 -5.71 7.02 -3.49
C ASN A 54 -4.98 6.09 -2.52
N LEU A 55 -3.67 5.89 -2.74
CA LEU A 55 -2.83 5.10 -1.86
C LEU A 55 -2.43 5.92 -0.64
N THR A 56 -2.75 5.39 0.53
CA THR A 56 -2.33 5.91 1.84
C THR A 56 -1.76 4.79 2.68
N THR A 57 -1.02 5.13 3.73
CA THR A 57 -0.51 4.17 4.71
C THR A 57 -1.65 3.39 5.39
N HIS A 58 -2.82 4.01 5.58
CA HIS A 58 -4.02 3.33 6.08
C HIS A 58 -4.55 2.28 5.10
N VAL A 59 -4.51 2.56 3.79
CA VAL A 59 -4.89 1.56 2.77
C VAL A 59 -3.94 0.36 2.83
N ALA A 60 -2.63 0.59 2.92
CA ALA A 60 -1.66 -0.49 3.07
C ALA A 60 -1.92 -1.36 4.31
N ARG A 61 -2.26 -0.72 5.45
CA ARG A 61 -2.64 -1.42 6.68
C ARG A 61 -3.90 -2.28 6.52
N HIS A 62 -4.91 -1.78 5.80
CA HIS A 62 -6.11 -2.56 5.48
C HIS A 62 -5.81 -3.75 4.56
N THR A 63 -4.95 -3.56 3.55
CA THR A 63 -4.51 -4.64 2.65
C THR A 63 -3.73 -5.72 3.39
N PHE A 64 -2.83 -5.32 4.30
CA PHE A 64 -2.10 -6.26 5.15
C PHE A 64 -3.06 -7.11 6.00
N GLY A 65 -3.99 -6.45 6.71
CA GLY A 65 -4.94 -7.14 7.58
C GLY A 65 -5.96 -8.03 6.87
N THR A 66 -6.22 -7.83 5.58
CA THR A 66 -7.21 -8.63 4.82
C THR A 66 -6.53 -9.66 3.93
N THR A 67 -5.72 -9.21 2.98
CA THR A 67 -5.19 -10.04 1.89
C THR A 67 -3.92 -10.78 2.29
N VAL A 68 -3.08 -10.18 3.13
CA VAL A 68 -1.80 -10.80 3.51
C VAL A 68 -1.97 -11.77 4.68
N THR A 69 -2.82 -11.46 5.66
CA THR A 69 -2.97 -12.31 6.85
C THR A 69 -4.22 -13.18 6.79
N LEU A 70 -5.42 -12.58 6.78
CA LEU A 70 -6.66 -13.33 6.89
C LEU A 70 -6.89 -14.25 5.68
N ALA A 71 -6.58 -13.81 4.47
CA ALA A 71 -6.67 -14.66 3.27
C ALA A 71 -5.70 -15.85 3.30
N ASN A 72 -4.61 -15.74 4.05
CA ASN A 72 -3.64 -16.82 4.26
C ASN A 72 -3.90 -17.62 5.54
N ASN A 73 -5.16 -17.65 6.02
CA ASN A 73 -5.61 -18.45 7.17
C ASN A 73 -4.92 -18.11 8.51
N VAL A 74 -4.41 -16.89 8.68
CA VAL A 74 -3.89 -16.44 9.98
C VAL A 74 -5.06 -16.16 10.94
N PRO A 75 -5.00 -16.64 12.21
CA PRO A 75 -6.06 -16.41 13.19
C PRO A 75 -6.29 -14.92 13.46
N LEU A 76 -7.55 -14.53 13.65
CA LEU A 76 -7.94 -13.13 13.86
C LEU A 76 -7.26 -12.50 15.09
N GLN A 77 -7.03 -13.30 16.13
CA GLN A 77 -6.36 -12.92 17.36
C GLN A 77 -4.91 -12.50 17.08
N ASP A 78 -4.19 -13.31 16.30
CA ASP A 78 -2.79 -13.05 15.95
C ASP A 78 -2.69 -11.81 15.06
N VAL A 79 -3.60 -11.65 14.10
CA VAL A 79 -3.69 -10.45 13.26
C VAL A 79 -3.95 -9.20 14.11
N SER A 80 -4.78 -9.32 15.16
CA SER A 80 -5.06 -8.21 16.08
C SER A 80 -3.81 -7.75 16.82
N VAL A 81 -2.97 -8.69 17.24
CA VAL A 81 -1.68 -8.40 17.91
C VAL A 81 -0.69 -7.80 16.92
N MET A 82 -0.56 -8.37 15.71
CA MET A 82 0.31 -7.86 14.65
C MET A 82 -0.04 -6.42 14.23
N LEU A 83 -1.33 -6.08 14.24
CA LEU A 83 -1.80 -4.73 13.97
C LEU A 83 -1.74 -3.80 15.20
N GLY A 84 -1.47 -4.32 16.40
CA GLY A 84 -1.45 -3.53 17.63
C GLY A 84 -2.83 -2.96 17.99
N HIS A 85 -3.90 -3.72 17.73
CA HIS A 85 -5.25 -3.31 18.12
C HIS A 85 -5.52 -3.66 19.58
N ALA A 86 -6.06 -2.70 20.33
CA ALA A 86 -6.46 -2.89 21.73
C ALA A 86 -7.63 -3.88 21.89
N SER A 87 -8.40 -4.12 20.82
CA SER A 87 -9.52 -5.06 20.83
C SER A 87 -9.62 -5.81 19.50
N THR A 88 -9.92 -7.10 19.58
CA THR A 88 -10.20 -7.97 18.43
C THR A 88 -11.40 -7.47 17.62
N ARG A 89 -12.31 -6.68 18.21
CA ARG A 89 -13.44 -6.04 17.52
C ARG A 89 -12.99 -5.12 16.37
N MET A 90 -11.85 -4.47 16.50
CA MET A 90 -11.30 -3.62 15.44
C MET A 90 -10.87 -4.46 14.23
N THR A 91 -10.34 -5.66 14.48
CA THR A 91 -9.87 -6.59 13.46
C THR A 91 -11.03 -7.38 12.82
N GLN A 92 -12.13 -7.59 13.55
CA GLN A 92 -13.34 -8.25 13.03
C GLN A 92 -13.93 -7.56 11.79
N HIS A 93 -13.72 -6.24 11.63
CA HIS A 93 -14.16 -5.53 10.44
C HIS A 93 -13.53 -6.10 9.16
N TYR A 94 -12.30 -6.62 9.22
CA TYR A 94 -11.62 -7.25 8.10
C TYR A 94 -12.17 -8.64 7.76
N ALA A 95 -12.53 -9.42 8.79
CA ALA A 95 -13.04 -10.77 8.61
C ALA A 95 -14.39 -10.80 7.88
N ARG A 96 -15.25 -9.80 8.09
CA ARG A 96 -16.57 -9.71 7.43
C ARG A 96 -16.51 -9.58 5.91
N VAL A 97 -15.39 -9.11 5.37
CA VAL A 97 -15.19 -8.93 3.94
C VAL A 97 -14.87 -10.25 3.24
N MET A 98 -14.44 -11.28 3.99
CA MET A 98 -14.02 -12.57 3.44
C MET A 98 -15.03 -13.69 3.71
N ASN A 99 -16.11 -13.72 2.92
CA ASN A 99 -17.12 -14.79 3.02
C ASN A 99 -16.65 -16.14 2.44
N SER A 100 -15.63 -16.16 1.57
CA SER A 100 -15.12 -17.37 0.92
C SER A 100 -14.35 -18.31 1.86
N SER A 101 -13.70 -17.76 2.89
CA SER A 101 -12.84 -18.52 3.82
C SER A 101 -13.61 -19.54 4.66
N LEU A 102 -14.90 -19.32 4.92
CA LEU A 102 -15.73 -20.22 5.74
C LEU A 102 -15.97 -21.57 5.04
N LYS A 103 -16.18 -21.54 3.72
CA LYS A 103 -16.37 -22.75 2.91
C LYS A 103 -15.09 -23.58 2.85
N GLU A 104 -13.95 -22.93 2.66
CA GLU A 104 -12.64 -23.58 2.65
C GLU A 104 -12.28 -24.17 4.02
N ALA A 105 -12.58 -23.45 5.11
CA ALA A 105 -12.37 -23.96 6.46
C ALA A 105 -13.18 -25.24 6.72
N MET A 106 -14.44 -25.30 6.27
CA MET A 106 -15.27 -26.51 6.42
C MET A 106 -14.83 -27.66 5.53
N ASN A 107 -14.34 -27.38 4.32
CA ASN A 107 -13.73 -28.40 3.49
C ASN A 107 -12.48 -29.00 4.15
N ASN A 108 -11.59 -28.15 4.71
CA ASN A 108 -10.41 -28.60 5.44
C ASN A 108 -10.76 -29.46 6.67
N VAL A 109 -11.81 -29.10 7.41
CA VAL A 109 -12.30 -29.92 8.53
C VAL A 109 -12.82 -31.27 8.04
N LYS A 110 -13.59 -31.28 6.95
CA LYS A 110 -14.10 -32.53 6.34
C LYS A 110 -12.97 -33.45 5.90
N GLU A 111 -11.92 -32.92 5.27
CA GLU A 111 -10.76 -33.70 4.83
C GLU A 111 -9.98 -34.29 6.00
N ARG A 112 -9.78 -33.52 7.09
CA ARG A 112 -9.08 -34.00 8.29
C ARG A 112 -9.86 -35.04 9.08
N LEU A 113 -11.19 -35.01 9.03
CA LEU A 113 -12.06 -36.01 9.70
C LEU A 113 -12.26 -37.28 8.85
N ALA A 114 -11.92 -37.24 7.57
CA ALA A 114 -12.02 -38.38 6.66
C ALA A 114 -10.72 -39.22 6.58
N GLN A 115 -9.65 -38.79 7.26
CA GLN A 115 -8.41 -39.55 7.51
C GLN A 115 -8.53 -40.37 8.79
#